data_AF-A0A4Z0Q339-F1
#
_entry.id   AF-A0A4Z0Q339-F1
#
_cell.length_a   1.000
_cell.length_b   1.000
_cell.length_c   1.000
_cell.angle_alpha   90.00
_cell.angle_beta   90.00
_cell.angle_gamma   90.00
#
_symmetry.space_group_name_H-M   'P 1'
#
loop_
_entity.id
_entity.type
_entity.pdbx_description
1 polymer ?
#
loop_
_entity_poly.entity_id
_entity_poly.type
_entity_poly.pdbx_seq_one_letter_code
_entity_poly.pdbx_strand_id
1 'polypeptide(L)' 'MSPTRTVQSRRAYRTADYNYLLINYGQKKAAACASDLGRTVGSLKYFINAHPELKKRGRV' A
#
# COMPACT_ATOMS: atom_id res chain seq x y z
N MET A 1 -29.81 15.27 1.72
CA MET A 1 -29.08 13.98 1.81
C MET A 1 -27.69 14.26 2.35
N SER A 2 -27.45 13.96 3.63
CA SER A 2 -26.14 14.14 4.26
C SER A 2 -25.25 12.94 3.92
N PRO A 3 -23.99 13.13 3.48
CA PRO A 3 -23.10 12.00 3.28
C PRO A 3 -22.72 11.46 4.66
N THR A 4 -23.17 10.24 4.96
CA THR A 4 -22.66 9.47 6.10
C THR A 4 -21.14 9.36 5.95
N ARG A 5 -20.39 10.02 6.83
CA ARG A 5 -18.95 9.78 7.00
C ARG A 5 -18.79 8.35 7.48
N THR A 6 -18.66 7.41 6.56
CA THR A 6 -18.19 6.06 6.88
C THR A 6 -16.84 6.21 7.55
N VAL A 7 -16.77 5.87 8.84
CA VAL A 7 -15.50 5.75 9.56
C VAL A 7 -14.70 4.70 8.81
N GLN A 8 -13.71 5.14 8.03
CA GLN A 8 -12.88 4.26 7.23
C GLN A 8 -12.08 3.39 8.21
N SER A 9 -12.61 2.20 8.51
CA SER A 9 -11.95 1.25 9.40
C SER A 9 -10.58 0.91 8.82
N ARG A 10 -9.58 0.71 9.69
CA ARG A 10 -8.22 0.36 9.26
C ARG A 10 -8.28 -1.03 8.59
N ARG A 11 -8.48 -1.06 7.27
CA ARG A 11 -8.51 -2.29 6.48
C ARG A 11 -7.14 -2.98 6.63
N ALA A 12 -7.10 -4.28 6.89
CA ALA A 12 -5.83 -5.03 6.87
C ALA A 12 -5.28 -5.11 5.43
N TYR A 13 -3.95 -5.18 5.26
CA TYR A 13 -3.37 -5.52 3.97
C TYR A 13 -3.76 -6.97 3.64
N ARG A 14 -4.26 -7.17 2.42
CA ARG A 14 -4.62 -8.50 1.91
C ARG A 14 -3.52 -9.04 1.00
N THR A 15 -3.54 -10.32 0.72
CA THR A 15 -2.64 -10.97 -0.23
C THR A 15 -2.66 -10.31 -1.61
N ALA A 16 -3.82 -9.80 -2.06
CA ALA A 16 -3.92 -9.03 -3.30
C ALA A 16 -3.11 -7.72 -3.25
N ASP A 17 -3.13 -7.01 -2.12
CA ASP A 17 -2.34 -5.78 -1.93
C ASP A 17 -0.83 -6.11 -1.97
N TYR A 18 -0.43 -7.25 -1.37
CA TYR A 18 0.94 -7.76 -1.42
C TYR A 18 1.39 -8.09 -2.86
N ASN A 19 0.57 -8.84 -3.61
CA ASN A 19 0.85 -9.20 -5.00
C ASN A 19 0.94 -7.96 -5.90
N TYR A 20 0.08 -6.97 -5.68
CA TYR A 20 0.16 -5.69 -6.39
C TYR A 20 1.52 -5.00 -6.15
N LEU A 21 1.95 -4.94 -4.89
CA LEU A 21 3.22 -4.33 -4.51
C LEU A 21 4.42 -5.12 -5.03
N LEU A 22 4.37 -6.45 -5.05
CA LEU A 22 5.43 -7.28 -5.63
C LEU A 22 5.72 -6.90 -7.08
N ILE A 23 4.67 -6.65 -7.87
CA ILE A 23 4.79 -6.33 -9.30
C ILE A 23 5.16 -4.86 -9.51
N ASN A 24 4.48 -3.94 -8.81
CA ASN A 24 4.53 -2.51 -9.14
C ASN A 24 5.54 -1.71 -8.31
N TYR A 25 5.91 -2.15 -7.10
CA TYR A 25 6.69 -1.31 -6.17
C TYR A 25 8.13 -1.06 -6.62
N GLY A 26 8.70 -1.95 -7.45
CA GLY A 26 10.01 -1.71 -8.07
C GLY A 26 9.99 -0.76 -9.26
N GLN A 27 8.81 -0.46 -9.81
CA GLN A 27 8.66 0.37 -11.02
C GLN A 27 7.98 1.71 -10.74
N LYS A 28 7.16 1.79 -9.68
CA LYS A 28 6.39 2.97 -9.30
C LYS A 28 6.82 3.51 -7.94
N LYS A 29 6.73 4.83 -7.77
CA LYS A 29 6.95 5.47 -6.47
C LYS A 29 5.93 4.98 -5.45
N ALA A 30 6.36 4.84 -4.19
CA ALA A 30 5.51 4.43 -3.07
C ALA A 30 4.20 5.24 -2.94
N ALA A 31 4.24 6.54 -3.30
CA ALA A 31 3.06 7.40 -3.29
C ALA A 31 1.99 7.00 -4.33
N ALA A 32 2.41 6.56 -5.51
CA ALA A 32 1.51 6.07 -6.55
C ALA A 32 0.87 4.75 -6.12
N CYS A 33 1.67 3.80 -5.63
CA CYS A 33 1.14 2.53 -5.12
C CYS A 33 0.19 2.71 -3.94
N ALA A 34 0.46 3.68 -3.06
CA ALA A 34 -0.45 4.00 -1.96
C ALA A 34 -1.79 4.54 -2.49
N SER A 35 -1.75 5.41 -3.50
CA SER A 35 -2.96 5.97 -4.12
C SER A 35 -3.78 4.87 -4.83
N ASP A 36 -3.13 4.00 -5.60
CA ASP A 36 -3.77 2.87 -6.29
C ASP A 36 -4.47 1.90 -5.32
N LEU A 37 -3.85 1.67 -4.15
CA LEU A 37 -4.39 0.80 -3.10
C LEU A 37 -5.39 1.51 -2.16
N GLY A 38 -5.63 2.81 -2.35
CA GLY A 38 -6.46 3.61 -1.44
C GLY A 38 -5.89 3.69 -0.02
N ARG A 39 -4.56 3.75 0.10
CA ARG A 39 -3.80 3.76 1.35
C ARG A 39 -3.01 5.05 1.52
N THR A 40 -2.57 5.29 2.75
CA THR A 40 -1.59 6.33 3.04
C THR A 40 -0.18 5.81 2.82
N VAL A 41 0.72 6.71 2.37
CA VAL A 41 2.14 6.37 2.16
C VAL A 41 2.79 5.87 3.45
N GLY A 42 2.42 6.43 4.61
CA GLY A 42 2.93 5.99 5.91
C GLY A 42 2.54 4.54 6.22
N SER A 43 1.27 4.18 6.01
CA SER A 43 0.80 2.80 6.18
C SER A 43 1.51 1.84 5.22
N LEU A 44 1.72 2.28 3.97
CA LEU A 44 2.41 1.48 2.98
C LEU A 44 3.87 1.25 3.35
N LYS A 45 4.59 2.30 3.76
CA LYS A 45 5.98 2.19 4.22
C LYS A 45 6.11 1.26 5.42
N TYR A 46 5.19 1.35 6.38
CA TYR A 46 5.17 0.44 7.52
C TYR A 46 5.03 -1.01 7.07
N PHE A 47 4.06 -1.30 6.18
CA PHE A 47 3.87 -2.64 5.61
C PHE A 47 5.13 -3.12 4.87
N ILE A 48 5.71 -2.31 4.00
CA ILE A 48 6.90 -2.66 3.23
C ILE A 48 8.12 -2.88 4.14
N ASN A 49 8.25 -2.13 5.24
CA ASN A 49 9.33 -2.36 6.19
C ASN A 49 9.16 -3.67 6.97
N ALA A 50 7.91 -4.12 7.20
CA ALA A 50 7.61 -5.45 7.75
C ALA A 50 7.83 -6.59 6.73
N HIS A 51 7.88 -6.28 5.43
CA HIS A 51 8.06 -7.26 4.34
C HIS A 51 9.36 -7.00 3.55
N PRO A 52 10.51 -7.55 3.99
CA PRO A 52 11.82 -7.27 3.39
C PRO A 52 11.93 -7.65 1.91
N GLU A 53 11.11 -8.59 1.42
CA GLU A 53 11.06 -8.96 -0.01
C GLU A 53 10.61 -7.79 -0.90
N LEU A 54 9.61 -7.03 -0.46
CA LEU A 54 9.15 -5.82 -1.16
C LEU A 54 10.23 -4.73 -1.12
N LYS A 55 10.94 -4.61 0.00
CA LYS A 55 12.03 -3.64 0.19
C LYS A 55 13.21 -3.91 -0.75
N LYS A 56 13.56 -5.18 -0.99
CA LYS A 56 14.61 -5.55 -1.94
C LYS A 56 14.26 -5.15 -3.38
N ARG A 57 12.98 -5.26 -3.78
CA ARG A 57 12.51 -4.89 -5.12
C ARG A 57 12.43 -3.39 -5.39
N GLY A 58 12.26 -2.55 -4.37
CA GLY A 58 12.22 -1.09 -4.53
C GLY A 58 13.59 -0.41 -4.54
N ARG A 59 14.69 -1.18 -4.47
CA ARG A 59 16.07 -0.68 -4.39
C ARG A 59 16.89 -1.00 -5.65
N VAL A 60 16.23 -1.27 -6.77
CA VAL A 60 16.83 -1.39 -8.10
C VAL A 60 16.79 -0.04 -8.82
#